data_AF-A0A4Q3AAD4-F1
#
_entry.id   AF-A0A4Q3AAD4-F1
#
_cell.length_a   1.000
_cell.length_b   1.000
_cell.length_c   1.000
_cell.angle_alpha   90.00
_cell.angle_beta   90.00
_cell.angle_gamma   90.00
#
_symmetry.space_group_name_H-M   'P 1'
#
loop_
_entity.id
_entity.type
_entity.pdbx_description
1 polymer ?
#
loop_
_entity_poly.entity_id
_entity_poly.type
_entity_poly.pdbx_seq_one_letter_code
_entity_poly.pdbx_strand_id
1 'polypeptide(L)'
;GKLLLVALGGTFAVEGLWFLNHFDRAAPNVALGWFIGFWLIFLILPFAFRKRCEDLGDAWIVAAVSGVSQFLLVYPLFKQSFPNDVMGLVPAAFAVPSLLGLYGIQKFFPGMDKRQQSRLAWFGGVALLFITLIFPIQFERQWITVSWAIEGALLIWLFRRVPHVGLLLTGLALLAISFVRLTLNPAVFTSYERSGTAILNWHLYAYGTVAAAQFIGARWFTDPENRLGQFKPVAALYTMGGILVFLLLNIEIADFFTDPGSRYVAFRFGGNFARDMTYSIAWGLFSLALLGIGFRCGSKHARFAAIGLLVLTLVKVFLHDLAAIQNIFRIGALIGVAIIAFIASFLYQRFFDKPDKGPPPLT
;
A
#
# COMPACT_ATOMS: atom_id res chain seq x y z
N GLY A 1 -5.27 -15.55 -35.32
CA GLY A 1 -4.85 -14.85 -34.09
C GLY A 1 -4.98 -13.36 -34.26
N LYS A 2 -4.03 -12.70 -34.92
CA LYS A 2 -4.01 -11.23 -35.17
C LYS A 2 -5.33 -10.61 -35.66
N LEU A 3 -6.08 -11.30 -36.52
CA LEU A 3 -7.39 -10.84 -36.98
C LEU A 3 -8.41 -10.62 -35.84
N LEU A 4 -8.35 -11.40 -34.75
CA LEU A 4 -9.26 -11.23 -33.61
C LEU A 4 -8.91 -9.97 -32.78
N LEU A 5 -7.63 -9.63 -32.68
CA LEU A 5 -7.19 -8.38 -32.05
C LEU A 5 -7.65 -7.17 -32.86
N VAL A 6 -7.50 -7.24 -34.19
CA VAL A 6 -8.00 -6.19 -35.09
C VAL A 6 -9.53 -6.09 -35.02
N ALA A 7 -10.23 -7.23 -34.95
CA ALA A 7 -11.68 -7.24 -34.78
C ALA A 7 -12.11 -6.59 -33.46
N LEU A 8 -11.49 -6.94 -32.33
CA LEU A 8 -11.79 -6.31 -31.04
C LEU A 8 -11.53 -4.79 -31.08
N GLY A 9 -10.39 -4.37 -31.64
CA GLY A 9 -10.06 -2.95 -31.78
C GLY A 9 -11.04 -2.21 -32.69
N GLY A 10 -11.43 -2.82 -33.80
CA GLY A 10 -12.42 -2.27 -34.74
C GLY A 10 -13.82 -2.16 -34.10
N THR A 11 -14.28 -3.20 -33.42
CA THR A 11 -15.54 -3.19 -32.66
C THR A 11 -15.53 -2.07 -31.62
N PHE A 12 -14.49 -2.00 -30.78
CA PHE A 12 -14.36 -0.96 -29.76
C PHE A 12 -14.33 0.45 -30.36
N ALA A 13 -13.65 0.64 -31.49
CA ALA A 13 -13.61 1.94 -32.16
C ALA A 13 -14.98 2.35 -32.72
N VAL A 14 -15.71 1.42 -33.35
CA VAL A 14 -17.07 1.68 -33.88
C VAL A 14 -18.05 1.97 -32.75
N GLU A 15 -18.05 1.14 -31.70
CA GLU A 15 -18.91 1.33 -30.53
C GLU A 15 -18.58 2.63 -29.80
N GLY A 16 -17.29 2.96 -29.64
CA GLY A 16 -16.83 4.20 -29.02
C GLY A 16 -17.22 5.44 -29.82
N LEU A 17 -17.00 5.44 -31.15
CA LEU A 17 -17.41 6.54 -32.03
C LEU A 17 -18.93 6.71 -32.05
N TRP A 18 -19.68 5.61 -32.07
CA TRP A 18 -21.13 5.68 -31.98
C TRP A 18 -21.57 6.23 -30.62
N PHE A 19 -20.99 5.75 -29.52
CA PHE A 19 -21.31 6.21 -28.16
C PHE A 19 -21.08 7.71 -27.99
N LEU A 20 -20.00 8.25 -28.56
CA LEU A 20 -19.70 9.68 -28.47
C LEU A 20 -20.66 10.56 -29.28
N ASN A 21 -21.16 10.07 -30.42
CA ASN A 21 -21.94 10.90 -31.36
C ASN A 21 -23.45 10.67 -31.30
N HIS A 22 -23.90 9.50 -30.85
CA HIS A 22 -25.29 9.04 -31.00
C HIS A 22 -25.89 8.43 -29.72
N PHE A 23 -25.16 8.41 -28.60
CA PHE A 23 -25.69 7.85 -27.36
C PHE A 23 -26.84 8.69 -26.82
N ASP A 24 -28.03 8.08 -26.72
CA ASP A 24 -29.19 8.66 -26.09
C ASP A 24 -29.36 8.14 -24.66
N ARG A 25 -29.32 9.06 -23.69
CA ARG A 25 -29.49 8.75 -22.27
C ARG A 25 -30.88 8.26 -21.92
N ALA A 26 -31.90 8.58 -22.74
CA ALA A 26 -33.27 8.12 -22.55
C ALA A 26 -33.47 6.65 -22.95
N ALA A 27 -32.59 6.09 -23.78
CA ALA A 27 -32.65 4.71 -24.26
C ALA A 27 -31.35 3.92 -23.99
N PRO A 28 -30.85 3.86 -22.74
CA PRO A 28 -29.53 3.31 -22.43
C PRO A 28 -29.44 1.80 -22.64
N ASN A 29 -30.57 1.09 -22.58
CA ASN A 29 -30.63 -0.36 -22.70
C ASN A 29 -30.19 -0.87 -24.08
N VAL A 30 -30.38 -0.07 -25.13
CA VAL A 30 -29.96 -0.44 -26.49
C VAL A 30 -28.43 -0.47 -26.59
N ALA A 31 -27.78 0.60 -26.13
CA ALA A 31 -26.32 0.68 -26.09
C ALA A 31 -25.72 -0.38 -25.15
N LEU A 32 -26.34 -0.59 -23.98
CA LEU A 32 -25.90 -1.60 -23.02
C LEU A 32 -25.98 -3.00 -23.60
N GLY A 33 -27.11 -3.35 -24.24
CA GLY A 33 -27.29 -4.64 -24.91
C GLY A 33 -26.28 -4.85 -26.04
N TRP A 34 -25.95 -3.78 -26.79
CA TRP A 34 -24.96 -3.82 -27.86
C TRP A 34 -23.55 -4.13 -27.31
N PHE A 35 -23.09 -3.37 -26.32
CA PHE A 35 -21.76 -3.54 -25.70
C PHE A 35 -21.62 -4.90 -25.01
N ILE A 36 -22.63 -5.31 -24.24
CA ILE A 36 -22.63 -6.64 -23.59
C ILE A 36 -22.68 -7.76 -24.65
N GLY A 37 -23.45 -7.58 -25.72
CA GLY A 37 -23.54 -8.56 -26.81
C GLY A 37 -22.18 -8.81 -27.45
N PHE A 38 -21.48 -7.77 -27.87
CA PHE A 38 -20.14 -7.90 -28.44
C PHE A 38 -19.11 -8.42 -27.44
N TRP A 39 -19.19 -7.98 -26.18
CA TRP A 39 -18.36 -8.53 -25.12
C TRP A 39 -18.51 -10.06 -25.00
N LEU A 40 -19.75 -10.55 -24.90
CA LEU A 40 -20.05 -11.97 -24.76
C LEU A 40 -19.59 -12.78 -25.98
N ILE A 41 -19.70 -12.22 -27.19
CA ILE A 41 -19.20 -12.86 -28.41
C ILE A 41 -17.69 -13.12 -28.29
N PHE A 42 -16.89 -12.10 -27.97
CA PHE A 42 -15.44 -12.27 -27.83
C PHE A 42 -15.07 -13.17 -26.65
N LEU A 43 -15.78 -13.04 -25.53
CA LEU A 43 -15.52 -13.82 -24.33
C LEU A 43 -15.79 -15.31 -24.54
N ILE A 44 -16.92 -15.67 -25.17
CA ILE A 44 -17.40 -17.05 -25.32
C ILE A 44 -16.67 -17.77 -26.47
N LEU A 45 -16.21 -17.04 -27.50
CA LEU A 45 -15.62 -17.60 -28.72
C LEU A 45 -14.56 -18.71 -28.47
N PRO A 46 -13.51 -18.51 -27.64
CA PRO A 46 -12.53 -19.57 -27.40
C PRO A 46 -13.07 -20.76 -26.60
N PHE A 47 -14.14 -20.57 -25.81
CA PHE A 47 -14.80 -21.66 -25.05
C PHE A 47 -15.80 -22.45 -25.90
N ALA A 48 -16.47 -21.82 -26.85
CA ALA A 48 -17.36 -22.49 -27.80
C ALA A 48 -16.55 -23.31 -28.81
N PHE A 49 -15.49 -22.72 -29.38
CA PHE A 49 -14.66 -23.35 -30.41
C PHE A 49 -13.32 -23.86 -29.86
N ARG A 50 -13.37 -24.56 -28.72
CA ARG A 50 -12.18 -25.05 -27.98
C ARG A 50 -11.12 -25.69 -28.85
N LYS A 51 -11.49 -26.70 -29.66
CA LYS A 51 -10.54 -27.44 -30.53
C LYS A 51 -9.84 -26.56 -31.57
N ARG A 52 -10.51 -25.51 -32.06
CA ARG A 52 -9.93 -24.57 -33.04
C ARG A 52 -9.10 -23.48 -32.37
N CYS A 53 -9.46 -23.08 -31.16
CA CYS A 53 -8.81 -21.99 -30.43
C CYS A 53 -7.71 -22.45 -29.48
N GLU A 54 -7.49 -23.75 -29.34
CA GLU A 54 -6.47 -24.32 -28.47
C GLU A 54 -5.06 -23.78 -28.82
N ASP A 55 -4.67 -23.82 -30.10
CA ASP A 55 -3.36 -23.32 -30.52
C ASP A 55 -3.32 -21.80 -30.73
N LEU A 56 -4.46 -21.11 -30.66
CA LEU A 56 -4.58 -19.68 -30.94
C LEU A 56 -4.52 -18.86 -29.64
N GLY A 57 -3.30 -18.62 -29.15
CA GLY A 57 -3.07 -17.79 -27.95
C GLY A 57 -3.81 -16.44 -27.98
N ASP A 58 -3.74 -15.74 -29.11
CA ASP A 58 -4.42 -14.44 -29.30
C ASP A 58 -5.93 -14.48 -29.03
N ALA A 59 -6.61 -15.60 -29.32
CA ALA A 59 -8.05 -15.70 -29.10
C ALA A 59 -8.40 -15.65 -27.60
N TRP A 60 -7.57 -16.25 -26.77
CA TRP A 60 -7.72 -16.22 -25.31
C TRP A 60 -7.36 -14.86 -24.72
N ILE A 61 -6.35 -14.19 -25.27
CA ILE A 61 -5.98 -12.82 -24.90
C ILE A 61 -7.13 -11.87 -25.23
N VAL A 62 -7.68 -11.95 -26.46
CA VAL A 62 -8.82 -11.15 -26.91
C VAL A 62 -10.03 -11.38 -26.01
N ALA A 63 -10.34 -12.63 -25.67
CA ALA A 63 -11.46 -12.94 -24.78
C ALA A 63 -11.28 -12.30 -23.39
N ALA A 64 -10.09 -12.42 -22.79
CA ALA A 64 -9.81 -11.77 -21.50
C ALA A 64 -9.88 -10.24 -21.59
N VAL A 65 -9.16 -9.65 -22.54
CA VAL A 65 -9.00 -8.19 -22.68
C VAL A 65 -10.29 -7.51 -23.15
N SER A 66 -11.17 -8.22 -23.87
CA SER A 66 -12.45 -7.67 -24.34
C SER A 66 -13.29 -7.08 -23.20
N GLY A 67 -13.23 -7.66 -22.00
CA GLY A 67 -13.91 -7.10 -20.82
C GLY A 67 -13.40 -5.70 -20.48
N VAL A 68 -12.09 -5.47 -20.56
CA VAL A 68 -11.48 -4.15 -20.30
C VAL A 68 -11.95 -3.14 -21.34
N SER A 69 -11.92 -3.49 -22.62
CA SER A 69 -12.41 -2.63 -23.70
C SER A 69 -13.88 -2.25 -23.50
N GLN A 70 -14.72 -3.22 -23.17
CA GLN A 70 -16.15 -3.02 -23.02
C GLN A 70 -16.51 -2.27 -21.74
N PHE A 71 -15.75 -2.46 -20.66
CA PHE A 71 -15.90 -1.68 -19.44
C PHE A 71 -15.69 -0.18 -19.67
N LEU A 72 -14.77 0.22 -20.55
CA LEU A 72 -14.54 1.63 -20.89
C LEU A 72 -15.75 2.31 -21.55
N LEU A 73 -16.69 1.55 -22.12
CA LEU A 73 -17.94 2.05 -22.70
C LEU A 73 -19.11 1.92 -21.71
N VAL A 74 -19.20 0.77 -21.04
CA VAL A 74 -20.29 0.47 -20.10
C VAL A 74 -20.22 1.35 -18.84
N TYR A 75 -19.04 1.62 -18.31
CA TYR A 75 -18.92 2.44 -17.10
C TYR A 75 -19.41 3.89 -17.31
N PRO A 76 -18.98 4.64 -18.35
CA PRO A 76 -19.56 5.94 -18.67
C PRO A 76 -21.06 5.90 -18.98
N LEU A 77 -21.56 4.83 -19.60
CA LEU A 77 -22.99 4.63 -19.83
C LEU A 77 -23.76 4.59 -18.50
N PHE A 78 -23.34 3.74 -17.57
CA PHE A 78 -23.96 3.67 -16.23
C PHE A 78 -23.86 5.01 -15.50
N LYS A 79 -22.71 5.68 -15.56
CA LYS A 79 -22.54 6.98 -14.92
C LYS A 79 -23.49 8.05 -15.47
N GLN A 80 -23.83 7.99 -16.76
CA GLN A 80 -24.70 8.98 -17.41
C GLN A 80 -26.19 8.66 -17.30
N SER A 81 -26.57 7.37 -17.29
CA SER A 81 -27.97 6.95 -17.37
C SER A 81 -28.51 6.35 -16.08
N PHE A 82 -27.65 5.85 -15.19
CA PHE A 82 -28.03 5.21 -13.92
C PHE A 82 -27.10 5.66 -12.77
N PRO A 83 -26.96 6.97 -12.49
CA PRO A 83 -26.13 7.44 -11.39
C PRO A 83 -26.65 6.86 -10.06
N ASN A 84 -25.76 6.25 -9.28
CA ASN A 84 -26.09 5.62 -8.01
C ASN A 84 -24.86 5.63 -7.08
N ASP A 85 -25.09 5.32 -5.80
CA ASP A 85 -24.03 5.32 -4.77
C ASP A 85 -23.22 4.01 -4.74
N VAL A 86 -23.56 3.03 -5.59
CA VAL A 86 -22.99 1.67 -5.60
C VAL A 86 -22.30 1.35 -6.93
N MET A 87 -21.68 2.35 -7.57
CA MET A 87 -21.04 2.21 -8.89
C MET A 87 -19.90 1.18 -8.91
N GLY A 88 -19.36 0.77 -7.76
CA GLY A 88 -18.42 -0.34 -7.64
C GLY A 88 -18.99 -1.71 -8.02
N LEU A 89 -20.32 -1.85 -8.11
CA LEU A 89 -20.95 -3.06 -8.63
C LEU A 89 -20.68 -3.27 -10.12
N VAL A 90 -20.41 -2.20 -10.89
CA VAL A 90 -20.09 -2.32 -12.32
C VAL A 90 -18.79 -3.10 -12.54
N PRO A 91 -17.62 -2.70 -12.00
CA PRO A 91 -16.41 -3.51 -12.13
C PRO A 91 -16.56 -4.87 -11.44
N ALA A 92 -17.31 -4.99 -10.33
CA ALA A 92 -17.59 -6.30 -9.71
C ALA A 92 -18.32 -7.26 -10.67
N ALA A 93 -19.31 -6.77 -11.41
CA ALA A 93 -20.00 -7.55 -12.43
C ALA A 93 -19.05 -7.97 -13.57
N PHE A 94 -18.06 -7.15 -13.92
CA PHE A 94 -17.04 -7.51 -14.91
C PHE A 94 -16.00 -8.51 -14.39
N ALA A 95 -15.73 -8.54 -13.09
CA ALA A 95 -14.83 -9.53 -12.49
C ALA A 95 -15.41 -10.96 -12.59
N VAL A 96 -16.73 -11.13 -12.49
CA VAL A 96 -17.39 -12.45 -12.46
C VAL A 96 -17.11 -13.26 -13.74
N PRO A 97 -17.34 -12.77 -14.97
CA PRO A 97 -17.04 -13.53 -16.18
C PRO A 97 -15.55 -13.85 -16.35
N SER A 98 -14.64 -12.98 -15.89
CA SER A 98 -13.20 -13.26 -15.90
C SER A 98 -12.84 -14.41 -14.93
N LEU A 99 -13.44 -14.44 -13.74
CA LEU A 99 -13.29 -15.54 -12.78
C LEU A 99 -13.92 -16.86 -13.29
N LEU A 100 -15.08 -16.79 -13.94
CA LEU A 100 -15.69 -17.94 -14.59
C LEU A 100 -14.83 -18.46 -15.76
N GLY A 101 -14.20 -17.55 -16.51
CA GLY A 101 -13.25 -17.90 -17.56
C GLY A 101 -12.02 -18.63 -17.01
N LEU A 102 -11.45 -18.16 -15.89
CA LEU A 102 -10.39 -18.87 -15.15
C LEU A 102 -10.81 -20.29 -14.77
N TYR A 103 -11.97 -20.43 -14.14
CA TYR A 103 -12.52 -21.73 -13.75
C TYR A 103 -12.73 -22.64 -14.95
N GLY A 104 -13.28 -22.10 -16.04
CA GLY A 104 -13.46 -22.81 -17.31
C GLY A 104 -12.15 -23.31 -17.90
N ILE A 105 -11.09 -22.48 -17.90
CA ILE A 105 -9.76 -22.87 -18.38
C ILE A 105 -9.22 -24.04 -17.55
N GLN A 106 -9.28 -23.97 -16.22
CA GLN A 106 -8.81 -25.06 -15.34
C GLN A 106 -9.59 -26.36 -15.55
N LYS A 107 -10.90 -26.27 -15.77
CA LYS A 107 -11.77 -27.42 -15.97
C LYS A 107 -11.56 -28.09 -17.33
N PHE A 108 -11.38 -27.30 -18.39
CA PHE A 108 -11.32 -27.82 -19.76
C PHE A 108 -9.91 -28.10 -20.27
N PHE A 109 -8.89 -27.49 -19.66
CA PHE A 109 -7.48 -27.73 -19.96
C PHE A 109 -6.78 -28.06 -18.63
N PRO A 110 -6.64 -29.35 -18.27
CA PRO A 110 -5.98 -29.73 -17.02
C PRO A 110 -4.44 -29.73 -17.10
N GLY A 111 -3.84 -29.60 -18.29
CA GLY A 111 -2.38 -29.69 -18.50
C GLY A 111 -1.63 -28.38 -18.25
N MET A 112 -0.71 -28.33 -17.30
CA MET A 112 0.05 -27.11 -16.96
C MET A 112 1.17 -26.73 -17.96
N ASP A 113 0.84 -26.66 -19.25
CA ASP A 113 1.76 -26.17 -20.27
C ASP A 113 1.93 -24.64 -20.21
N LYS A 114 3.06 -24.12 -20.74
CA LYS A 114 3.34 -22.67 -20.80
C LYS A 114 2.20 -21.85 -21.40
N ARG A 115 1.49 -22.40 -22.39
CA ARG A 115 0.33 -21.75 -23.02
C ARG A 115 -0.84 -21.61 -22.05
N GLN A 116 -1.13 -22.65 -21.28
CA GLN A 116 -2.19 -22.61 -20.27
C GLN A 116 -1.87 -21.61 -19.16
N GLN A 117 -0.61 -21.57 -18.71
CA GLN A 117 -0.16 -20.57 -17.74
C GLN A 117 -0.40 -19.15 -18.25
N SER A 118 -0.10 -18.88 -19.54
CA SER A 118 -0.40 -17.59 -20.17
C SER A 118 -1.90 -17.28 -20.19
N ARG A 119 -2.77 -18.25 -20.57
CA ARG A 119 -4.23 -18.05 -20.55
C ARG A 119 -4.75 -17.71 -19.15
N LEU A 120 -4.30 -18.47 -18.15
CA LEU A 120 -4.64 -18.22 -16.75
C LEU A 120 -4.14 -16.84 -16.28
N ALA A 121 -2.93 -16.45 -16.68
CA ALA A 121 -2.38 -15.14 -16.33
C ALA A 121 -3.22 -13.99 -16.89
N TRP A 122 -3.69 -14.08 -18.15
CA TRP A 122 -4.52 -13.04 -18.74
C TRP A 122 -5.90 -12.90 -18.08
N PHE A 123 -6.62 -14.01 -17.91
CA PHE A 123 -7.93 -13.97 -17.25
C PHE A 123 -7.81 -13.57 -15.77
N GLY A 124 -6.77 -14.05 -15.07
CA GLY A 124 -6.50 -13.68 -13.70
C GLY A 124 -6.07 -12.22 -13.55
N GLY A 125 -5.26 -11.71 -14.48
CA GLY A 125 -4.87 -10.30 -14.51
C GLY A 125 -6.07 -9.37 -14.73
N VAL A 126 -6.98 -9.72 -15.64
CA VAL A 126 -8.21 -8.94 -15.88
C VAL A 126 -9.19 -9.04 -14.71
N ALA A 127 -9.38 -10.23 -14.14
CA ALA A 127 -10.20 -10.40 -12.94
C ALA A 127 -9.67 -9.57 -11.78
N LEU A 128 -8.35 -9.60 -11.57
CA LEU A 128 -7.68 -8.80 -10.56
C LEU A 128 -7.90 -7.30 -10.82
N LEU A 129 -7.65 -6.83 -12.04
CA LEU A 129 -7.88 -5.44 -12.42
C LEU A 129 -9.29 -4.97 -12.08
N PHE A 130 -10.32 -5.77 -12.37
CA PHE A 130 -11.70 -5.41 -12.03
C PHE A 130 -11.96 -5.41 -10.54
N ILE A 131 -11.43 -6.38 -9.79
CA ILE A 131 -11.51 -6.39 -8.33
C ILE A 131 -10.84 -5.14 -7.75
N THR A 132 -9.64 -4.78 -8.22
CA THR A 132 -8.93 -3.56 -7.81
C THR A 132 -9.77 -2.33 -8.10
N LEU A 133 -10.45 -2.26 -9.26
CA LEU A 133 -11.28 -1.13 -9.68
C LEU A 133 -12.57 -0.95 -8.87
N ILE A 134 -13.05 -1.98 -8.16
CA ILE A 134 -14.20 -1.84 -7.24
C ILE A 134 -13.90 -0.71 -6.24
N PHE A 135 -12.67 -0.67 -5.71
CA PHE A 135 -12.35 0.23 -4.62
C PHE A 135 -12.29 1.72 -4.98
N PRO A 136 -11.52 2.18 -6.00
CA PRO A 136 -11.48 3.59 -6.38
C PRO A 136 -12.80 4.10 -6.98
N ILE A 137 -13.68 3.20 -7.45
CA ILE A 137 -14.99 3.56 -7.98
C ILE A 137 -16.04 3.63 -6.86
N GLN A 138 -16.00 2.71 -5.89
CA GLN A 138 -16.97 2.64 -4.81
C GLN A 138 -16.66 3.57 -3.64
N PHE A 139 -15.38 3.73 -3.32
CA PHE A 139 -14.94 4.40 -2.11
C PHE A 139 -14.21 5.70 -2.44
N GLU A 140 -14.38 6.68 -1.56
CA GLU A 140 -13.75 7.98 -1.69
C GLU A 140 -12.58 8.16 -0.72
N ARG A 141 -11.72 9.15 -1.03
CA ARG A 141 -10.71 9.70 -0.12
C ARG A 141 -9.73 8.64 0.40
N GLN A 142 -9.66 8.45 1.72
CA GLN A 142 -8.70 7.57 2.39
C GLN A 142 -8.97 6.09 2.17
N TRP A 143 -10.23 5.70 1.94
CA TRP A 143 -10.61 4.30 1.76
C TRP A 143 -9.95 3.68 0.52
N ILE A 144 -9.74 4.47 -0.53
CA ILE A 144 -9.01 4.03 -1.72
C ILE A 144 -7.61 3.53 -1.35
N THR A 145 -6.88 4.29 -0.52
CA THR A 145 -5.52 3.96 -0.10
C THR A 145 -5.51 2.74 0.82
N VAL A 146 -6.47 2.63 1.74
CA VAL A 146 -6.61 1.48 2.64
C VAL A 146 -6.87 0.20 1.85
N SER A 147 -7.79 0.26 0.90
CA SER A 147 -8.14 -0.88 0.06
C SER A 147 -6.97 -1.38 -0.78
N TRP A 148 -6.23 -0.48 -1.44
CA TRP A 148 -5.04 -0.84 -2.21
C TRP A 148 -3.96 -1.48 -1.34
N ALA A 149 -3.77 -1.01 -0.10
CA ALA A 149 -2.80 -1.62 0.80
C ALA A 149 -3.20 -3.04 1.20
N ILE A 150 -4.48 -3.25 1.55
CA ILE A 150 -5.02 -4.59 1.87
C ILE A 150 -4.87 -5.51 0.67
N GLU A 151 -5.28 -5.06 -0.52
CA GLU A 151 -5.17 -5.82 -1.76
C GLU A 151 -3.70 -6.17 -2.06
N GLY A 152 -2.79 -5.21 -1.90
CA GLY A 152 -1.36 -5.43 -2.10
C GLY A 152 -0.80 -6.54 -1.20
N ALA A 153 -1.16 -6.55 0.08
CA ALA A 153 -0.78 -7.61 1.01
C ALA A 153 -1.42 -8.97 0.65
N LEU A 154 -2.68 -8.97 0.22
CA LEU A 154 -3.39 -10.18 -0.21
C LEU A 154 -2.81 -10.77 -1.50
N LEU A 155 -2.31 -9.94 -2.42
CA LEU A 155 -1.64 -10.43 -3.63
C LEU A 155 -0.30 -11.07 -3.33
N ILE A 156 0.47 -10.49 -2.40
CA ILE A 156 1.70 -11.12 -1.90
C ILE A 156 1.37 -12.44 -1.21
N TRP A 157 0.28 -12.52 -0.44
CA TRP A 157 -0.20 -13.77 0.14
C TRP A 157 -0.56 -14.80 -0.93
N LEU A 158 -1.31 -14.37 -1.96
CA LEU A 158 -1.82 -15.22 -3.03
C LEU A 158 -0.68 -15.80 -3.87
N PHE A 159 0.42 -15.06 -4.03
CA PHE A 159 1.63 -15.56 -4.70
C PHE A 159 2.15 -16.87 -4.08
N ARG A 160 1.98 -17.08 -2.77
CA ARG A 160 2.36 -18.34 -2.09
C ARG A 160 1.50 -19.53 -2.50
N ARG A 161 0.29 -19.28 -3.02
CA ARG A 161 -0.64 -20.30 -3.52
C ARG A 161 -0.53 -20.45 -5.04
N VAL A 162 -0.29 -19.34 -5.74
CA VAL A 162 -0.20 -19.27 -7.20
C VAL A 162 1.06 -18.48 -7.56
N PRO A 163 2.20 -19.14 -7.86
CA PRO A 163 3.51 -18.50 -7.99
C PRO A 163 3.68 -17.77 -9.32
N HIS A 164 2.88 -16.73 -9.55
CA HIS A 164 2.96 -15.87 -10.74
C HIS A 164 3.59 -14.52 -10.39
N VAL A 165 4.71 -14.17 -11.03
CA VAL A 165 5.50 -12.95 -10.73
C VAL A 165 4.68 -11.67 -10.82
N GLY A 166 3.71 -11.61 -11.75
CA GLY A 166 2.80 -10.47 -11.87
C GLY A 166 2.04 -10.16 -10.58
N LEU A 167 1.60 -11.18 -9.82
CA LEU A 167 0.91 -10.98 -8.54
C LEU A 167 1.84 -10.34 -7.50
N LEU A 168 3.08 -10.82 -7.44
CA LEU A 168 4.09 -10.30 -6.52
C LEU A 168 4.43 -8.84 -6.83
N LEU A 169 4.67 -8.52 -8.11
CA LEU A 169 5.00 -7.15 -8.54
C LEU A 169 3.84 -6.19 -8.33
N THR A 170 2.61 -6.57 -8.69
CA THR A 170 1.42 -5.75 -8.44
C THR A 170 1.18 -5.54 -6.95
N GLY A 171 1.36 -6.58 -6.13
CA GLY A 171 1.22 -6.48 -4.68
C GLY A 171 2.22 -5.49 -4.06
N LEU A 172 3.50 -5.57 -4.46
CA LEU A 172 4.52 -4.61 -4.04
C LEU A 172 4.23 -3.20 -4.54
N ALA A 173 3.77 -3.05 -5.78
CA ALA A 173 3.43 -1.75 -6.35
C ALA A 173 2.27 -1.08 -5.60
N LEU A 174 1.20 -1.80 -5.30
CA LEU A 174 0.07 -1.27 -4.53
C LEU A 174 0.48 -0.84 -3.12
N LEU A 175 1.33 -1.61 -2.44
CA LEU A 175 1.88 -1.24 -1.14
C LEU A 175 2.78 0.00 -1.23
N ALA A 176 3.64 0.10 -2.24
CA ALA A 176 4.49 1.27 -2.46
C ALA A 176 3.67 2.53 -2.78
N ILE A 177 2.67 2.42 -3.65
CA ILE A 177 1.76 3.52 -3.99
C ILE A 177 0.99 3.97 -2.75
N SER A 178 0.49 3.03 -1.94
CA SER A 178 -0.23 3.36 -0.71
C SER A 178 0.65 4.08 0.31
N PHE A 179 1.91 3.65 0.45
CA PHE A 179 2.90 4.34 1.26
C PHE A 179 3.15 5.77 0.75
N VAL A 180 3.43 5.94 -0.54
CA VAL A 180 3.65 7.26 -1.17
C VAL A 180 2.45 8.18 -0.96
N ARG A 181 1.22 7.67 -1.15
CA ARG A 181 -0.01 8.45 -0.97
C ARG A 181 -0.24 8.92 0.46
N LEU A 182 0.22 8.19 1.48
CA LEU A 182 0.11 8.64 2.88
C LEU A 182 1.29 9.48 3.34
N THR A 183 2.47 9.35 2.72
CA THR A 183 3.68 10.05 3.16
C THR A 183 3.92 11.36 2.42
N LEU A 184 3.62 11.40 1.12
CA LEU A 184 3.97 12.52 0.25
C LEU A 184 2.77 13.36 -0.19
N ASN A 185 1.55 13.01 0.21
CA ASN A 185 0.35 13.75 -0.19
C ASN A 185 0.06 14.89 0.79
N PRO A 186 0.29 16.17 0.42
CA PRO A 186 0.04 17.30 1.32
C PRO A 186 -1.45 17.45 1.65
N ALA A 187 -2.32 16.92 0.77
CA ALA A 187 -3.76 17.00 0.95
C ALA A 187 -4.22 16.36 2.27
N VAL A 188 -3.47 15.39 2.82
CA VAL A 188 -3.69 14.79 4.16
C VAL A 188 -3.90 15.88 5.22
N PHE A 189 -3.16 16.98 5.13
CA PHE A 189 -3.17 18.04 6.14
C PHE A 189 -4.00 19.26 5.74
N THR A 190 -4.29 19.46 4.45
CA THR A 190 -4.95 20.67 3.96
C THR A 190 -6.39 20.46 3.49
N SER A 191 -6.75 19.22 3.14
CA SER A 191 -7.97 18.94 2.38
C SER A 191 -8.88 17.90 3.06
N TYR A 192 -8.34 17.05 3.93
CA TYR A 192 -9.14 16.07 4.67
C TYR A 192 -9.49 16.61 6.05
N GLU A 193 -10.79 16.63 6.35
CA GLU A 193 -11.28 17.11 7.62
C GLU A 193 -10.84 16.19 8.76
N ARG A 194 -10.54 16.81 9.90
CA ARG A 194 -10.28 16.10 11.14
C ARG A 194 -11.51 15.27 11.54
N SER A 195 -11.29 14.08 12.10
CA SER A 195 -12.35 13.34 12.78
C SER A 195 -12.71 14.07 14.07
N GLY A 196 -13.99 14.34 14.34
CA GLY A 196 -14.44 14.96 15.58
C GLY A 196 -14.12 14.18 16.88
N THR A 197 -13.43 13.04 16.78
CA THR A 197 -13.01 12.15 17.86
C THR A 197 -11.49 12.06 17.95
N ALA A 198 -10.93 12.20 19.15
CA ALA A 198 -9.48 12.31 19.37
C ALA A 198 -8.68 11.00 19.37
N ILE A 199 -9.33 9.83 19.53
CA ILE A 199 -8.64 8.52 19.72
C ILE A 199 -9.08 7.46 18.69
N LEU A 200 -10.12 7.74 17.90
CA LEU A 200 -10.58 6.88 16.80
C LEU A 200 -10.79 7.74 15.56
N ASN A 201 -9.77 8.52 15.21
CA ASN A 201 -9.79 9.34 14.03
C ASN A 201 -9.55 8.49 12.77
N TRP A 202 -9.74 9.09 11.60
CA TRP A 202 -9.51 8.36 10.36
C TRP A 202 -8.03 8.14 10.05
N HIS A 203 -7.14 8.97 10.58
CA HIS A 203 -5.70 8.81 10.43
C HIS A 203 -5.24 7.50 11.08
N LEU A 204 -5.76 7.16 12.26
CA LEU A 204 -5.45 5.94 13.00
C LEU A 204 -5.74 4.70 12.17
N TYR A 205 -6.96 4.55 11.64
CA TYR A 205 -7.25 3.38 10.82
C TYR A 205 -6.52 3.44 9.46
N ALA A 206 -6.41 4.61 8.83
CA ALA A 206 -5.78 4.69 7.51
C ALA A 206 -4.29 4.36 7.57
N TYR A 207 -3.52 5.07 8.40
CA TYR A 207 -2.09 4.79 8.56
C TYR A 207 -1.85 3.45 9.26
N GLY A 208 -2.66 3.12 10.28
CA GLY A 208 -2.53 1.86 11.01
C GLY A 208 -2.77 0.64 10.14
N THR A 209 -3.85 0.62 9.35
CA THR A 209 -4.15 -0.49 8.44
C THR A 209 -3.14 -0.59 7.30
N VAL A 210 -2.70 0.53 6.72
CA VAL A 210 -1.67 0.49 5.67
C VAL A 210 -0.33 0.01 6.25
N ALA A 211 0.08 0.48 7.44
CA ALA A 211 1.28 -0.02 8.12
C ALA A 211 1.19 -1.52 8.44
N ALA A 212 0.03 -1.99 8.93
CA ALA A 212 -0.22 -3.41 9.16
C ALA A 212 -0.12 -4.21 7.86
N ALA A 213 -0.69 -3.71 6.76
CA ALA A 213 -0.57 -4.33 5.45
C ALA A 213 0.90 -4.42 4.96
N GLN A 214 1.73 -3.40 5.23
CA GLN A 214 3.18 -3.46 4.94
C GLN A 214 3.86 -4.59 5.73
N PHE A 215 3.60 -4.69 7.05
CA PHE A 215 4.20 -5.72 7.89
C PHE A 215 3.74 -7.13 7.53
N ILE A 216 2.44 -7.27 7.26
CA ILE A 216 1.83 -8.53 6.83
C ILE A 216 2.37 -8.93 5.45
N GLY A 217 2.46 -7.98 4.51
CA GLY A 217 3.10 -8.17 3.22
C GLY A 217 4.55 -8.63 3.35
N ALA A 218 5.33 -8.00 4.22
CA ALA A 218 6.71 -8.41 4.51
C ALA A 218 6.80 -9.82 5.09
N ARG A 219 5.85 -10.21 5.96
CA ARG A 219 5.78 -11.54 6.59
C ARG A 219 5.41 -12.64 5.60
N TRP A 220 4.57 -12.34 4.61
CA TRP A 220 4.12 -13.27 3.57
C TRP A 220 4.97 -13.26 2.32
N PHE A 221 5.87 -12.28 2.17
CA PHE A 221 6.76 -12.19 1.04
C PHE A 221 7.65 -13.43 0.92
N THR A 222 7.66 -14.01 -0.27
CA THR A 222 8.53 -15.12 -0.67
C THR A 222 9.00 -14.88 -2.10
N ASP A 223 10.28 -15.11 -2.38
CA ASP A 223 10.84 -15.05 -3.73
C ASP A 223 11.82 -16.22 -3.95
N PRO A 224 11.32 -17.43 -4.25
CA PRO A 224 12.16 -18.64 -4.34
C PRO A 224 13.24 -18.56 -5.41
N GLU A 225 12.99 -17.80 -6.48
CA GLU A 225 13.93 -17.60 -7.58
C GLU A 225 14.87 -16.41 -7.36
N ASN A 226 14.78 -15.74 -6.21
CA ASN A 226 15.60 -14.59 -5.83
C ASN A 226 15.64 -13.48 -6.90
N ARG A 227 14.53 -13.28 -7.61
CA ARG A 227 14.41 -12.32 -8.72
C ARG A 227 14.58 -10.87 -8.24
N LEU A 228 14.15 -10.58 -7.02
CA LEU A 228 14.14 -9.25 -6.41
C LEU A 228 15.20 -9.09 -5.31
N GLY A 229 16.18 -10.00 -5.23
CA GLY A 229 17.19 -10.03 -4.16
C GLY A 229 17.98 -8.72 -3.98
N GLN A 230 18.23 -7.99 -5.07
CA GLN A 230 18.94 -6.70 -5.04
C GLN A 230 18.17 -5.61 -4.28
N PHE A 231 16.84 -5.60 -4.37
CA PHE A 231 15.98 -4.57 -3.77
C PHE A 231 15.62 -4.83 -2.31
N LYS A 232 15.89 -6.04 -1.79
CA LYS A 232 15.56 -6.46 -0.41
C LYS A 232 14.12 -6.06 0.01
N PRO A 233 13.08 -6.49 -0.73
CA PRO A 233 11.70 -6.01 -0.56
C PRO A 233 11.17 -6.18 0.87
N VAL A 234 11.51 -7.27 1.55
CA VAL A 234 11.12 -7.51 2.95
C VAL A 234 11.61 -6.37 3.86
N ALA A 235 12.86 -5.96 3.72
CA ALA A 235 13.42 -4.86 4.51
C ALA A 235 12.71 -3.54 4.18
N ALA A 236 12.49 -3.27 2.89
CA ALA A 236 11.77 -2.08 2.44
C ALA A 236 10.35 -2.00 3.03
N LEU A 237 9.58 -3.09 3.01
CA LEU A 237 8.24 -3.16 3.56
C LEU A 237 8.22 -2.92 5.08
N TYR A 238 9.15 -3.53 5.84
CA TYR A 238 9.28 -3.26 7.28
C TYR A 238 9.65 -1.79 7.55
N THR A 239 10.54 -1.20 6.76
CA THR A 239 10.91 0.22 6.88
C THR A 239 9.73 1.14 6.56
N MET A 240 9.01 0.88 5.47
CA MET A 240 7.81 1.64 5.09
C MET A 240 6.74 1.57 6.19
N GLY A 241 6.46 0.38 6.71
CA GLY A 241 5.54 0.20 7.84
C GLY A 241 5.99 0.96 9.08
N GLY A 242 7.28 0.88 9.45
CA GLY A 242 7.84 1.61 10.59
C GLY A 242 7.73 3.13 10.44
N ILE A 243 8.00 3.66 9.24
CA ILE A 243 7.82 5.09 8.93
C ILE A 243 6.35 5.49 9.07
N LEU A 244 5.41 4.69 8.57
CA LEU A 244 3.98 5.00 8.70
C LEU A 244 3.51 5.02 10.15
N VAL A 245 3.99 4.10 11.01
CA VAL A 245 3.67 4.13 12.45
C VAL A 245 4.28 5.37 13.12
N PHE A 246 5.50 5.75 12.75
CA PHE A 246 6.12 6.96 13.27
C PHE A 246 5.37 8.23 12.82
N LEU A 247 4.93 8.30 11.56
CA LEU A 247 4.11 9.40 11.06
C LEU A 247 2.76 9.45 11.78
N LEU A 248 2.10 8.30 11.95
CA LEU A 248 0.85 8.20 12.69
C LEU A 248 0.99 8.75 14.11
N LEU A 249 2.05 8.36 14.83
CA LEU A 249 2.36 8.91 16.15
C LEU A 249 2.42 10.44 16.14
N ASN A 250 3.08 11.03 15.13
CA ASN A 250 3.20 12.49 15.03
C ASN A 250 1.87 13.17 14.68
N ILE A 251 1.06 12.52 13.84
CA ILE A 251 -0.27 13.00 13.43
C ILE A 251 -1.24 12.95 14.62
N GLU A 252 -1.25 11.88 15.41
CA GLU A 252 -2.12 11.78 16.60
C GLU A 252 -1.77 12.86 17.64
N ILE A 253 -0.48 13.14 17.84
CA ILE A 253 -0.05 14.23 18.73
C ILE A 253 -0.50 15.58 18.15
N ALA A 254 -0.33 15.81 16.84
CA ALA A 254 -0.78 17.04 16.20
C ALA A 254 -2.30 17.22 16.35
N ASP A 255 -3.06 16.15 16.13
CA ASP A 255 -4.51 16.13 16.21
C ASP A 255 -4.98 16.43 17.64
N PHE A 256 -4.41 15.76 18.64
CA PHE A 256 -4.75 15.97 20.05
C PHE A 256 -4.57 17.43 20.50
N PHE A 257 -3.48 18.08 20.08
CA PHE A 257 -3.18 19.47 20.43
C PHE A 257 -3.76 20.51 19.47
N THR A 258 -4.55 20.10 18.47
CA THR A 258 -5.24 21.03 17.57
C THR A 258 -6.49 21.60 18.25
N ASP A 259 -6.63 22.93 18.20
CA ASP A 259 -7.70 23.70 18.85
C ASP A 259 -9.10 23.17 18.46
N PRO A 260 -10.02 22.97 19.44
CA PRO A 260 -11.39 22.55 19.16
C PRO A 260 -12.08 23.49 18.16
N GLY A 261 -12.69 22.93 17.11
CA GLY A 261 -13.33 23.70 16.02
C GLY A 261 -12.44 23.94 14.80
N SER A 262 -11.15 23.59 14.84
CA SER A 262 -10.30 23.59 13.64
C SER A 262 -10.69 22.48 12.67
N ARG A 263 -10.84 22.82 11.39
CA ARG A 263 -11.25 21.88 10.33
C ARG A 263 -10.16 20.87 9.93
N TYR A 264 -8.89 21.23 10.14
CA TYR A 264 -7.71 20.46 9.71
C TYR A 264 -6.70 20.30 10.85
N VAL A 265 -5.87 19.26 10.77
CA VAL A 265 -4.77 19.02 11.72
C VAL A 265 -3.70 20.08 11.56
N ALA A 266 -3.38 20.81 12.62
CA ALA A 266 -2.42 21.90 12.59
C ALA A 266 -1.06 21.47 13.16
N PHE A 267 -0.06 21.29 12.29
CA PHE A 267 1.33 21.19 12.73
C PHE A 267 1.85 22.58 13.08
N ARG A 268 1.86 22.91 14.38
CA ARG A 268 2.51 24.13 14.88
C ARG A 268 3.79 23.75 15.62
N PHE A 269 4.89 24.38 15.25
CA PHE A 269 6.18 24.21 15.92
C PHE A 269 6.38 25.44 16.82
N GLY A 270 6.27 25.25 18.13
CA GLY A 270 6.35 26.33 19.13
C GLY A 270 5.01 26.87 19.63
N GLY A 271 5.07 27.53 20.79
CA GLY A 271 3.93 28.16 21.46
C GLY A 271 3.11 27.24 22.37
N ASN A 272 3.45 25.94 22.45
CA ASN A 272 2.81 25.01 23.40
C ASN A 272 3.84 24.02 23.95
N PHE A 273 4.34 24.30 25.16
CA PHE A 273 5.34 23.48 25.85
C PHE A 273 4.88 22.03 26.05
N ALA A 274 3.60 21.81 26.39
CA ALA A 274 3.07 20.47 26.59
C ALA A 274 3.12 19.65 25.30
N ARG A 275 2.72 20.24 24.16
CA ARG A 275 2.81 19.57 22.85
C ARG A 275 4.24 19.22 22.48
N ASP A 276 5.15 20.17 22.61
CA ASP A 276 6.55 19.99 22.21
C ASP A 276 7.23 18.89 23.05
N MET A 277 6.93 18.86 24.36
CA MET A 277 7.36 17.81 25.28
C MET A 277 6.72 16.45 24.96
N THR A 278 5.42 16.40 24.61
CA THR A 278 4.75 15.16 24.20
C THR A 278 5.42 14.54 22.97
N TYR A 279 5.77 15.34 21.96
CA TYR A 279 6.54 14.84 20.82
C TYR A 279 7.87 14.21 21.24
N SER A 280 8.61 14.85 22.14
CA SER A 280 9.92 14.35 22.59
C SER A 280 9.82 13.07 23.41
N ILE A 281 8.87 13.00 24.33
CA ILE A 281 8.59 11.76 25.08
C ILE A 281 8.19 10.63 24.12
N ALA A 282 7.29 10.93 23.17
CA ALA A 282 6.82 9.97 22.19
C ALA A 282 7.94 9.46 21.28
N TRP A 283 8.81 10.33 20.77
CA TRP A 283 9.97 9.93 19.95
C TRP A 283 10.98 9.10 20.75
N GLY A 284 11.22 9.46 22.02
CA GLY A 284 12.06 8.68 22.92
C GLY A 284 11.51 7.26 23.15
N LEU A 285 10.21 7.14 23.48
CA LEU A 285 9.54 5.85 23.64
C LEU A 285 9.53 5.03 22.34
N PHE A 286 9.25 5.66 21.21
CA PHE A 286 9.28 5.00 19.90
C PHE A 286 10.69 4.48 19.57
N SER A 287 11.72 5.28 19.84
CA SER A 287 13.11 4.88 19.68
C SER A 287 13.48 3.68 20.56
N LEU A 288 13.11 3.70 21.85
CA LEU A 288 13.37 2.58 22.75
C LEU A 288 12.65 1.31 22.30
N ALA A 289 11.39 1.42 21.87
CA ALA A 289 10.64 0.30 21.31
C ALA A 289 11.31 -0.25 20.05
N LEU A 290 11.71 0.62 19.12
CA LEU A 290 12.41 0.24 17.90
C LEU A 290 13.77 -0.42 18.18
N LEU A 291 14.49 0.05 19.21
CA LEU A 291 15.75 -0.54 19.66
C LEU A 291 15.52 -1.94 20.22
N GLY A 292 14.51 -2.13 21.06
CA GLY A 292 14.10 -3.43 21.61
C GLY A 292 13.70 -4.43 20.51
N ILE A 293 12.91 -3.98 19.53
CA ILE A 293 12.58 -4.76 18.33
C ILE A 293 13.85 -5.09 17.53
N GLY A 294 14.75 -4.12 17.36
CA GLY A 294 16.03 -4.30 16.67
C GLY A 294 16.91 -5.37 17.31
N PHE A 295 16.95 -5.45 18.65
CA PHE A 295 17.62 -6.54 19.36
C PHE A 295 16.89 -7.87 19.21
N ARG A 296 15.58 -7.91 19.45
CA ARG A 296 14.76 -9.13 19.36
C ARG A 296 14.81 -9.77 17.97
N CYS A 297 14.85 -8.95 16.92
CA CYS A 297 14.89 -9.40 15.53
C CYS A 297 16.31 -9.47 14.95
N GLY A 298 17.36 -9.16 15.73
CA GLY A 298 18.76 -9.17 15.27
C GLY A 298 19.12 -8.12 14.21
N SER A 299 18.24 -7.16 13.90
CA SER A 299 18.45 -6.19 12.82
C SER A 299 19.42 -5.08 13.23
N LYS A 300 20.59 -5.01 12.57
CA LYS A 300 21.54 -3.89 12.75
C LYS A 300 20.93 -2.55 12.33
N HIS A 301 20.22 -2.52 11.20
CA HIS A 301 19.62 -1.30 10.66
C HIS A 301 18.53 -0.72 11.57
N ALA A 302 17.67 -1.55 12.17
CA ALA A 302 16.66 -1.09 13.11
C ALA A 302 17.31 -0.46 14.37
N ARG A 303 18.40 -1.06 14.86
CA ARG A 303 19.15 -0.51 16.00
C ARG A 303 19.80 0.82 15.68
N PHE A 304 20.44 0.97 14.51
CA PHE A 304 21.01 2.25 14.09
C PHE A 304 19.94 3.33 13.87
N ALA A 305 18.80 2.98 13.28
CA ALA A 305 17.67 3.91 13.12
C ALA A 305 17.11 4.36 14.49
N ALA A 306 16.98 3.44 15.44
CA ALA A 306 16.58 3.76 16.80
C ALA A 306 17.59 4.69 17.49
N ILE A 307 18.88 4.35 17.47
CA ILE A 307 19.93 5.19 18.07
C ILE A 307 19.93 6.59 17.42
N GLY A 308 19.82 6.68 16.10
CA GLY A 308 19.72 7.94 15.38
C GLY A 308 18.53 8.78 15.83
N LEU A 309 17.34 8.16 15.97
CA LEU A 309 16.14 8.83 16.47
C LEU A 309 16.30 9.25 17.94
N LEU A 310 16.96 8.45 18.78
CA LEU A 310 17.24 8.79 20.18
C LEU A 310 18.13 10.02 20.28
N VAL A 311 19.23 10.05 19.52
CA VAL A 311 20.14 11.19 19.45
C VAL A 311 19.41 12.43 18.97
N LEU A 312 18.61 12.31 17.90
CA LEU A 312 17.77 13.41 17.40
C LEU A 312 16.80 13.92 18.48
N THR A 313 16.16 13.02 19.22
CA THR A 313 15.24 13.37 20.32
C THR A 313 15.97 14.12 21.42
N LEU A 314 17.15 13.66 21.84
CA LEU A 314 17.96 14.34 22.85
C LEU A 314 18.35 15.75 22.39
N VAL A 315 18.87 15.87 21.17
CA VAL A 315 19.23 17.17 20.58
C VAL A 315 18.02 18.10 20.55
N LYS A 316 16.85 17.62 20.12
CA LYS A 316 15.61 18.40 20.12
C LYS A 316 15.24 18.86 21.55
N VAL A 317 15.29 17.97 22.53
CA VAL A 317 14.96 18.31 23.92
C VAL A 317 15.86 19.43 24.43
N PHE A 318 17.18 19.36 24.22
CA PHE A 318 18.11 20.39 24.68
C PHE A 318 17.97 21.71 23.93
N LEU A 319 17.86 21.68 22.61
CA LEU A 319 17.90 22.89 21.78
C LEU A 319 16.56 23.59 21.65
N HIS A 320 15.46 22.84 21.65
CA HIS A 320 14.11 23.37 21.42
C HIS A 320 13.28 23.38 22.71
N ASP A 321 13.12 22.24 23.36
CA ASP A 321 12.14 22.14 24.46
C ASP A 321 12.64 22.83 25.74
N LEU A 322 13.93 22.67 26.07
CA LEU A 322 14.55 23.41 27.17
C LEU A 322 14.64 24.91 26.83
N ALA A 323 14.80 25.27 25.56
CA ALA A 323 14.82 26.66 25.12
C ALA A 323 13.47 27.40 25.28
N ALA A 324 12.39 26.70 25.65
CA ALA A 324 11.12 27.30 26.04
C ALA A 324 11.01 27.57 27.56
N ILE A 325 11.89 26.98 28.39
CA ILE A 325 11.84 27.08 29.86
C ILE A 325 12.58 28.34 30.35
N GLN A 326 12.26 28.91 31.51
CA GLN A 326 13.06 30.01 32.09
C GLN A 326 14.55 29.62 32.25
N ASN A 327 15.46 30.57 32.00
CA ASN A 327 16.91 30.34 31.87
C ASN A 327 17.54 29.51 33.00
N ILE A 328 17.04 29.60 34.23
CA ILE A 328 17.64 28.92 35.39
C ILE A 328 17.49 27.38 35.33
N PHE A 329 16.36 26.89 34.83
CA PHE A 329 16.10 25.44 34.73
C PHE A 329 16.86 24.79 33.57
N ARG A 330 17.19 25.56 32.52
CA ARG A 330 18.02 25.09 31.40
C ARG A 330 19.42 24.72 31.86
N ILE A 331 20.03 25.61 32.65
CA ILE A 331 21.38 25.42 33.20
C ILE A 331 21.39 24.20 34.12
N GLY A 332 20.40 24.06 35.00
CA GLY A 332 20.28 22.91 35.89
C GLY A 332 20.15 21.57 35.15
N ALA A 333 19.31 21.52 34.10
CA ALA A 333 19.13 20.30 33.31
C ALA A 333 20.39 19.91 32.52
N LEU A 334 21.11 20.87 31.95
CA LEU A 334 22.39 20.63 31.27
C LEU A 334 23.46 20.11 32.23
N ILE A 335 23.57 20.69 33.43
CA ILE A 335 24.50 20.24 34.46
C ILE A 335 24.15 18.81 34.90
N GLY A 336 22.87 18.52 35.15
CA GLY A 336 22.43 17.17 35.53
C GLY A 336 22.79 16.12 34.49
N VAL A 337 22.59 16.42 33.21
CA VAL A 337 22.95 15.52 32.10
C VAL A 337 24.46 15.34 32.00
N ALA A 338 25.24 16.42 32.13
CA ALA A 338 26.70 16.34 32.13
C ALA A 338 27.22 15.45 33.26
N ILE A 339 26.65 15.58 34.47
CA ILE A 339 26.99 14.72 35.62
C ILE A 339 26.63 13.26 35.34
N ILE A 340 25.43 12.98 34.82
CA ILE A 340 24.99 11.60 34.51
C ILE A 340 25.89 10.99 33.42
N ALA A 341 26.22 11.74 32.36
CA ALA A 341 27.11 11.29 31.31
C ALA A 341 28.53 11.02 31.83
N PHE A 342 29.04 11.88 32.72
CA PHE A 342 30.32 11.71 33.36
C PHE A 342 30.35 10.44 34.23
N ILE A 343 29.32 10.23 35.07
CA ILE A 343 29.17 9.01 35.89
C ILE A 343 29.08 7.77 35.00
N ALA A 344 28.27 7.81 33.93
CA ALA A 344 28.13 6.69 33.01
C ALA A 344 29.44 6.36 32.29
N SER A 345 30.19 7.38 31.85
CA SER A 345 31.52 7.20 31.24
C SER A 345 32.52 6.59 32.22
N PHE A 346 32.55 7.07 33.47
CA PHE A 346 33.39 6.52 34.52
C PHE A 346 33.05 5.06 34.86
N LEU A 347 31.76 4.73 34.97
CA LEU A 347 31.31 3.35 35.19
C LEU A 347 31.69 2.45 34.02
N TYR A 348 31.51 2.92 32.77
CA TYR A 348 31.87 2.16 31.59
C TYR A 348 33.37 1.80 31.56
N GLN A 349 34.24 2.78 31.78
CA GLN A 349 35.69 2.55 31.87
C GLN A 349 36.05 1.57 32.97
N ARG A 350 35.49 1.75 34.17
CA ARG A 350 35.79 0.91 35.35
C ARG A 350 35.38 -0.56 35.19
N PHE A 351 34.32 -0.85 34.45
CA PHE A 351 33.80 -2.21 34.31
C PHE A 351 34.29 -2.95 33.06
N PHE A 352 34.69 -2.24 32.00
CA PHE A 352 35.03 -2.85 30.71
C PHE A 352 36.53 -2.80 30.36
N ASP A 353 37.34 -1.95 30.99
CA ASP A 353 38.81 -2.01 30.85
C ASP A 353 39.39 -3.01 31.87
N LYS A 354 39.36 -4.32 31.54
CA LYS A 354 40.28 -5.29 32.14
C LYS A 354 41.51 -5.39 31.26
N PRO A 355 42.74 -5.15 31.77
CA PRO A 355 43.94 -5.37 30.98
C PRO A 355 44.04 -6.86 30.64
N ASP A 356 44.25 -7.16 29.35
CA ASP A 356 44.56 -8.51 28.89
C ASP A 356 45.73 -9.06 29.71
N LYS A 357 45.50 -10.20 30.39
CA LYS A 357 46.59 -10.96 30.97
C LYS A 357 47.45 -11.43 29.79
N GLY A 358 48.60 -10.78 29.60
CA GLY A 358 49.61 -11.21 28.64
C GLY A 358 49.99 -12.69 28.84
N PRO A 359 50.46 -13.37 27.79
CA PRO A 359 50.69 -14.81 27.82
C PRO A 359 51.68 -15.18 28.94
N PRO A 360 51.49 -16.34 29.60
CA PRO A 360 52.37 -16.75 30.69
C PRO A 360 53.82 -16.89 30.19
N PRO A 361 54.81 -16.60 31.04
CA PRO A 361 56.21 -16.67 30.65
C PRO A 361 56.57 -18.11 30.27
N LEU A 362 57.27 -18.24 29.13
CA LEU A 362 57.85 -19.50 28.67
C LEU A 362 58.95 -19.91 29.67
N THR A 363 58.72 -21.00 30.40
CA THR A 363 59.75 -21.74 31.13
C THR A 363 60.31 -22.85 30.27
#